data_AF-A0A5N8XM66-F1
#
_entry.id   AF-A0A5N8XM66-F1
#
_cell.length_a   1.000
_cell.length_b   1.000
_cell.length_c   1.000
_cell.angle_alpha   90.00
_cell.angle_beta   90.00
_cell.angle_gamma   90.00
#
_symmetry.space_group_name_H-M   'P 1'
#
loop_
_entity.id
_entity.type
_entity.pdbx_description
1 polymer ?
#
loop_
_entity_poly.entity_id
_entity_poly.type
_entity_poly.pdbx_seq_one_letter_code
_entity_poly.pdbx_strand_id
1 'polypeptide(L)'
;MTGPLPHHARPCPLPGPRSARLPPDTVVGIRHNHHTIESRTIVKNDTETGRGTTRRQLLRGAAVGTTAVAALSLLPAVDARADSRPRGGAQYVDGVDVVPDTSHTDQALVEHVRGYFQAKSDRNLDRQMSYFSRERFTYIDAILGWHWYTWQDMRTALAGWYPTWPKDSKCYPTRILGDATSAILVFTDTPGMFGPGQVRNFGAVNFDRHGRVERWVDYWDARQFGVTGWQQEQEPSAQWPSDFRQSTVGETAAPLMRRVVAELATALRAGDIPAAMRLFSTDAVYEDVPAHIQITSRTSIQTFLTKAASVLPYVGAGTGVRHVLGNDTGGGYEWTAANSPVPRGITALELDPWGRIERLTAVWNGAYADNAMLTSFAQKAIEH
;
A
#
# COMPACT_ATOMS: atom_id res chain seq x y z
N MET A 1 47.04 -37.48 42.27
CA MET A 1 47.27 -36.08 41.88
C MET A 1 46.04 -35.65 41.08
N THR A 2 44.83 -35.39 41.59
CA THR A 2 44.34 -34.59 42.74
C THR A 2 44.81 -33.14 42.73
N GLY A 3 44.01 -32.26 42.14
CA GLY A 3 44.08 -30.80 42.22
C GLY A 3 42.85 -30.14 41.56
N PRO A 4 42.35 -29.00 42.04
CA PRO A 4 40.93 -28.85 42.39
C PRO A 4 40.11 -27.82 41.59
N LEU A 5 38.79 -27.92 41.77
CA LEU A 5 37.71 -27.01 41.33
C LEU A 5 37.82 -25.60 41.94
N PRO A 6 37.36 -24.54 41.26
CA PRO A 6 36.99 -23.28 41.89
C PRO A 6 35.47 -23.07 42.00
N HIS A 7 35.14 -22.31 43.04
CA HIS A 7 33.84 -22.11 43.67
C HIS A 7 32.88 -21.16 42.93
N HIS A 8 31.59 -21.42 43.17
CA HIS A 8 30.43 -20.57 42.94
C HIS A 8 30.58 -19.13 43.46
N ALA A 9 30.28 -18.15 42.61
CA ALA A 9 29.92 -16.79 43.00
C ALA A 9 28.40 -16.59 42.86
N ARG A 10 27.77 -16.14 43.96
CA ARG A 10 26.38 -15.64 43.99
C ARG A 10 26.35 -14.11 43.79
N PRO A 11 25.20 -13.54 43.40
CA PRO A 11 25.12 -12.25 42.71
C PRO A 11 24.99 -11.04 43.65
N CYS A 12 25.57 -9.92 43.24
CA CYS A 12 25.30 -8.58 43.81
C CYS A 12 24.01 -7.98 43.21
N PRO A 13 23.20 -7.26 44.02
CA PRO A 13 21.93 -6.68 43.59
C PRO A 13 22.13 -5.31 42.90
N LEU A 14 21.35 -5.07 41.85
CA LEU A 14 21.24 -3.76 41.19
C LEU A 14 20.13 -2.90 41.85
N PRO A 15 20.31 -1.58 41.95
CA PRO A 15 19.43 -0.67 42.68
C PRO A 15 18.17 -0.26 41.89
N GLY A 16 17.07 -0.07 42.62
CA GLY A 16 15.78 0.38 42.09
C GLY A 16 15.72 1.88 41.71
N PRO A 17 14.65 2.30 41.00
CA PRO A 17 14.53 3.63 40.42
C PRO A 17 14.15 4.71 41.45
N ARG A 18 14.87 5.83 41.40
CA ARG A 18 14.58 7.04 42.18
C ARG A 18 13.46 7.86 41.51
N SER A 19 12.44 8.17 42.30
CA SER A 19 11.40 9.15 42.03
C SER A 19 11.98 10.58 42.07
N ALA A 20 11.76 11.35 41.00
CA ALA A 20 12.07 12.79 40.97
C ALA A 20 10.78 13.59 41.23
N ARG A 21 10.80 14.37 42.32
CA ARG A 21 9.81 15.41 42.65
C ARG A 21 10.14 16.68 41.86
N LEU A 22 9.12 17.33 41.32
CA LEU A 22 9.18 18.69 40.78
C LEU A 22 8.86 19.72 41.89
N PRO A 23 9.54 20.87 41.95
CA PRO A 23 9.21 21.99 42.86
C PRO A 23 8.24 23.01 42.22
N PRO A 24 7.65 23.93 43.02
CA PRO A 24 6.45 24.69 42.67
C PRO A 24 6.70 26.11 42.13
N ASP A 25 5.65 26.61 41.45
CA ASP A 25 5.14 27.98 41.30
C ASP A 25 6.06 29.14 40.88
N THR A 26 5.79 29.68 39.68
CA THR A 26 5.84 31.12 39.41
C THR A 26 4.56 31.55 38.70
N VAL A 27 3.80 32.43 39.35
CA VAL A 27 2.56 33.06 38.89
C VAL A 27 2.89 34.29 38.04
N VAL A 28 2.34 34.37 36.82
CA VAL A 28 2.14 35.65 36.09
C VAL A 28 0.72 35.66 35.56
N GLY A 29 -0.07 36.63 36.03
CA GLY A 29 -1.49 36.76 35.72
C GLY A 29 -1.76 37.39 34.36
N ILE A 30 -2.79 36.89 33.68
CA ILE A 30 -3.52 37.62 32.65
C ILE A 30 -5.01 37.36 32.88
N ARG A 31 -5.75 38.44 33.18
CA ARG A 31 -7.22 38.50 33.21
C ARG A 31 -7.79 38.10 31.86
N HIS A 32 -8.92 37.40 31.79
CA HIS A 32 -10.00 37.61 30.80
C HIS A 32 -11.32 37.00 31.29
N ASN A 33 -12.41 37.50 30.73
CA ASN A 33 -13.74 37.63 31.31
C ASN A 33 -14.57 36.35 31.46
N HIS A 34 -15.48 36.41 32.44
CA HIS A 34 -16.62 35.53 32.66
C HIS A 34 -17.50 35.38 31.40
N HIS A 35 -17.81 34.14 31.03
CA HIS A 35 -19.14 33.78 30.54
C HIS A 35 -19.56 32.43 31.15
N THR A 36 -20.62 32.50 31.94
CA THR A 36 -21.35 31.39 32.57
C THR A 36 -22.25 30.72 31.53
N ILE A 37 -22.16 29.40 31.34
CA ILE A 37 -23.26 28.58 30.83
C ILE A 37 -23.32 27.27 31.64
N GLU A 38 -24.56 26.94 32.01
CA GLU A 38 -25.01 25.99 33.00
C GLU A 38 -24.72 24.52 32.70
N SER A 39 -24.36 23.79 33.76
CA SER A 39 -24.33 22.33 33.80
C SER A 39 -25.74 21.75 33.80
N ARG A 40 -26.04 20.86 32.84
CA ARG A 40 -27.18 19.92 32.94
C ARG A 40 -26.68 18.49 32.94
N THR A 41 -26.79 17.88 34.11
CA THR A 41 -26.67 16.44 34.34
C THR A 41 -27.86 15.72 33.71
N ILE A 42 -27.61 14.74 32.85
CA ILE A 42 -28.60 13.71 32.50
C ILE A 42 -28.00 12.35 32.85
N VAL A 43 -28.58 11.73 33.85
CA VAL A 43 -28.42 10.31 34.20
C VAL A 43 -29.27 9.49 33.23
N LYS A 44 -28.69 8.45 32.64
CA LYS A 44 -29.46 7.28 32.20
C LYS A 44 -28.58 6.02 32.20
N ASN A 45 -28.89 5.12 33.11
CA ASN A 45 -28.49 3.71 33.07
C ASN A 45 -29.48 2.96 32.16
N ASP A 46 -28.97 2.10 31.28
CA ASP A 46 -29.10 0.64 31.34
C ASP A 46 -28.84 -0.03 29.97
N THR A 47 -28.07 -1.11 30.08
CA THR A 47 -27.92 -2.31 29.25
C THR A 47 -28.84 -2.51 28.04
N GLU A 48 -28.26 -2.79 26.87
CA GLU A 48 -28.57 -4.02 26.11
C GLU A 48 -27.60 -4.27 24.93
N THR A 49 -27.31 -5.55 24.74
CA THR A 49 -26.56 -6.18 23.65
C THR A 49 -27.16 -5.92 22.27
N GLY A 50 -26.33 -5.53 21.29
CA GLY A 50 -26.75 -5.41 19.90
C GLY A 50 -25.59 -5.41 18.90
N ARG A 51 -25.07 -6.61 18.59
CA ARG A 51 -24.32 -6.85 17.34
C ARG A 51 -25.33 -6.89 16.19
N GLY A 52 -25.15 -6.04 15.18
CA GLY A 52 -25.81 -6.21 13.89
C GLY A 52 -26.14 -4.91 13.16
N THR A 53 -25.75 -4.86 11.89
CA THR A 53 -26.34 -4.03 10.82
C THR A 53 -26.11 -2.52 10.83
N THR A 54 -24.95 -2.08 10.34
CA THR A 54 -24.78 -0.74 9.71
C THR A 54 -24.20 -0.76 8.29
N ARG A 55 -23.94 -1.92 7.68
CA ARG A 55 -23.30 -2.00 6.34
C ARG A 55 -24.26 -1.96 5.13
N ARG A 56 -25.56 -1.69 5.33
CA ARG A 56 -26.60 -1.94 4.30
C ARG A 56 -27.26 -0.69 3.68
N GLN A 57 -26.63 0.48 3.73
CA GLN A 57 -27.28 1.72 3.27
C GLN A 57 -26.63 2.52 2.12
N LEU A 58 -25.60 2.03 1.42
CA LEU A 58 -24.97 2.82 0.35
C LEU A 58 -24.85 2.13 -1.03
N LEU A 59 -25.77 1.21 -1.37
CA LEU A 59 -25.87 0.64 -2.73
C LEU A 59 -27.17 1.00 -3.48
N ARG A 60 -27.84 2.09 -3.09
CA ARG A 60 -28.96 2.65 -3.86
C ARG A 60 -28.88 4.17 -3.89
N GLY A 61 -28.11 4.72 -4.82
CA GLY A 61 -27.91 6.16 -4.88
C GLY A 61 -27.31 6.67 -6.19
N ALA A 62 -27.79 6.22 -7.35
CA ALA A 62 -27.59 6.93 -8.62
C ALA A 62 -28.69 6.53 -9.62
N ALA A 63 -29.92 6.95 -9.34
CA ALA A 63 -31.04 6.89 -10.29
C ALA A 63 -31.98 8.09 -10.07
N VAL A 64 -31.49 9.29 -10.37
CA VAL A 64 -32.26 10.53 -10.71
C VAL A 64 -31.24 11.38 -11.49
N GLY A 65 -31.36 11.66 -12.79
CA GLY A 65 -32.49 12.25 -13.49
C GLY A 65 -32.06 13.64 -13.97
N THR A 66 -31.43 13.73 -15.15
CA THR A 66 -31.24 14.99 -15.87
C THR A 66 -31.41 14.76 -17.37
N THR A 67 -32.50 15.33 -17.88
CA THR A 67 -32.75 15.58 -19.30
C THR A 67 -31.75 16.62 -19.82
N ALA A 68 -30.96 16.28 -20.84
CA ALA A 68 -30.26 17.26 -21.66
C ALA A 68 -30.15 16.78 -23.12
N VAL A 69 -30.95 17.46 -23.94
CA VAL A 69 -30.90 17.71 -25.40
C VAL A 69 -29.82 16.96 -26.20
N ALA A 70 -30.29 16.13 -27.13
CA ALA A 70 -29.51 15.52 -28.19
C ALA A 70 -29.02 16.59 -29.20
N ALA A 71 -27.70 16.74 -29.31
CA ALA A 71 -27.04 17.28 -30.50
C ALA A 71 -26.23 16.15 -31.13
N LEU A 72 -26.80 15.51 -32.16
CA LEU A 72 -26.18 14.48 -32.98
C LEU A 72 -24.94 15.06 -33.68
N SER A 73 -23.76 14.74 -33.14
CA SER A 73 -22.50 14.84 -33.88
C SER A 73 -22.27 13.49 -34.54
N LEU A 74 -22.47 13.43 -35.86
CA LEU A 74 -22.13 12.29 -36.71
C LEU A 74 -20.61 12.11 -36.72
N LEU A 75 -20.08 11.37 -35.75
CA LEU A 75 -18.77 10.74 -35.88
C LEU A 75 -18.97 9.40 -36.59
N PRO A 76 -18.11 9.04 -37.57
CA PRO A 76 -18.19 7.74 -38.21
C PRO A 76 -18.03 6.66 -37.14
N ALA A 77 -18.91 5.66 -37.20
CA ALA A 77 -18.77 4.44 -36.41
C ALA A 77 -17.40 3.83 -36.74
N VAL A 78 -16.46 3.95 -35.81
CA VAL A 78 -15.23 3.16 -35.89
C VAL A 78 -15.69 1.74 -35.57
N ASP A 79 -15.70 0.87 -36.57
CA ASP A 79 -15.92 -0.56 -36.36
C ASP A 79 -14.96 -1.01 -35.26
N ALA A 80 -15.53 -1.34 -34.10
CA ALA A 80 -14.80 -2.01 -33.04
C ALA A 80 -14.33 -3.33 -33.63
N ARG A 81 -13.06 -3.41 -34.04
CA ARG A 81 -12.44 -4.65 -34.49
C ARG A 81 -12.57 -5.67 -33.36
N ALA A 82 -13.39 -6.68 -33.58
CA ALA A 82 -13.40 -7.86 -32.74
C ALA A 82 -11.99 -8.44 -32.73
N ASP A 83 -11.38 -8.51 -31.55
CA ASP A 83 -10.07 -9.12 -31.38
C ASP A 83 -10.16 -10.59 -31.79
N SER A 84 -9.55 -10.92 -32.92
CA SER A 84 -9.56 -12.25 -33.53
C SER A 84 -8.38 -13.12 -33.07
N ARG A 85 -7.61 -12.68 -32.07
CA ARG A 85 -6.55 -13.49 -31.50
C ARG A 85 -7.12 -14.77 -30.88
N PRO A 86 -6.53 -15.95 -31.17
CA PRO A 86 -7.04 -17.21 -30.65
C PRO A 86 -7.06 -17.21 -29.11
N ARG A 87 -8.21 -17.54 -28.54
CA ARG A 87 -8.34 -17.87 -27.11
C ARG A 87 -7.61 -19.19 -26.85
N GLY A 88 -6.32 -19.11 -26.56
CA GLY A 88 -5.51 -20.27 -26.21
C GLY A 88 -4.03 -20.05 -26.48
N GLY A 89 -3.27 -19.74 -25.43
CA GLY A 89 -1.82 -19.94 -25.41
C GLY A 89 -0.97 -18.78 -24.87
N ALA A 90 -1.43 -17.53 -24.97
CA ALA A 90 -0.61 -16.36 -24.65
C ALA A 90 -1.16 -15.44 -23.52
N GLN A 91 -2.40 -15.66 -23.07
CA GLN A 91 -3.00 -14.85 -22.01
C GLN A 91 -2.55 -15.34 -20.64
N TYR A 92 -2.15 -14.39 -19.78
CA TYR A 92 -1.77 -14.70 -18.40
C TYR A 92 -3.01 -14.98 -17.52
N VAL A 93 -4.08 -14.21 -17.74
CA VAL A 93 -5.41 -14.44 -17.18
C VAL A 93 -6.40 -14.53 -18.34
N ASP A 94 -7.28 -15.54 -18.33
CA ASP A 94 -8.24 -15.76 -19.40
C ASP A 94 -9.17 -14.54 -19.58
N GLY A 95 -9.21 -14.03 -20.81
CA GLY A 95 -9.99 -12.85 -21.18
C GLY A 95 -9.28 -11.53 -20.91
N VAL A 96 -7.98 -11.54 -20.59
CA VAL A 96 -7.15 -10.34 -20.41
C VAL A 96 -6.00 -10.35 -21.43
N ASP A 97 -5.87 -9.24 -22.16
CA ASP A 97 -4.79 -9.04 -23.14
C ASP A 97 -3.58 -8.30 -22.53
N VAL A 98 -3.18 -8.71 -21.34
CA VAL A 98 -2.04 -8.14 -20.61
C VAL A 98 -1.13 -9.29 -20.19
N VAL A 99 0.13 -9.19 -20.58
CA VAL A 99 1.20 -10.06 -20.11
C VAL A 99 1.96 -9.29 -19.03
N PRO A 100 2.06 -9.80 -17.80
CA PRO A 100 2.81 -9.12 -16.76
C PRO A 100 4.30 -9.11 -17.09
N ASP A 101 4.98 -8.03 -16.71
CA ASP A 101 6.44 -8.03 -16.63
C ASP A 101 6.88 -8.98 -15.50
N THR A 102 7.73 -9.93 -15.87
CA THR A 102 8.24 -10.99 -14.99
C THR A 102 9.77 -11.05 -14.99
N SER A 103 10.43 -10.04 -15.56
CA SER A 103 11.90 -9.97 -15.68
C SER A 103 12.63 -9.94 -14.33
N HIS A 104 11.97 -9.51 -13.25
CA HIS A 104 12.54 -9.34 -11.92
C HIS A 104 11.93 -10.31 -10.89
N THR A 105 11.51 -11.49 -11.34
CA THR A 105 10.93 -12.53 -10.48
C THR A 105 11.38 -13.93 -10.89
N ASP A 106 11.18 -14.91 -9.99
CA ASP A 106 11.39 -16.31 -10.31
C ASP A 106 10.15 -16.95 -10.95
N GLN A 107 10.38 -18.03 -11.70
CA GLN A 107 9.31 -18.74 -12.42
C GLN A 107 8.25 -19.35 -11.47
N ALA A 108 8.64 -19.75 -10.26
CA ALA A 108 7.73 -20.38 -9.31
C ALA A 108 6.67 -19.38 -8.81
N LEU A 109 7.08 -18.15 -8.53
CA LEU A 109 6.16 -17.07 -8.16
C LEU A 109 5.26 -16.70 -9.34
N VAL A 110 5.78 -16.66 -10.57
CA VAL A 110 4.97 -16.42 -11.78
C VAL A 110 3.82 -17.42 -11.88
N GLU A 111 4.10 -18.72 -11.75
CA GLU A 111 3.07 -19.76 -11.83
C GLU A 111 2.05 -19.65 -10.69
N HIS A 112 2.52 -19.38 -9.47
CA HIS A 112 1.67 -19.18 -8.30
C HIS A 112 0.71 -18.00 -8.50
N VAL A 113 1.25 -16.85 -8.88
CA VAL A 113 0.51 -15.60 -9.10
C VAL A 113 -0.49 -15.74 -10.24
N ARG A 114 -0.12 -16.45 -11.32
CA ARG A 114 -1.04 -16.76 -12.43
C ARG A 114 -2.30 -17.46 -11.92
N GLY A 115 -2.10 -18.52 -11.15
CA GLY A 115 -3.21 -19.30 -10.60
C GLY A 115 -4.11 -18.49 -9.67
N TYR A 116 -3.53 -17.64 -8.81
CA TYR A 116 -4.27 -16.76 -7.92
C TYR A 116 -5.17 -15.77 -8.69
N PHE A 117 -4.60 -15.03 -9.63
CA PHE A 117 -5.36 -14.02 -10.39
C PHE A 117 -6.38 -14.63 -11.34
N GLN A 118 -6.09 -15.81 -11.90
CA GLN A 118 -7.09 -16.61 -12.62
C GLN A 118 -8.27 -16.97 -11.70
N ALA A 119 -8.00 -17.51 -10.50
CA ALA A 119 -9.05 -17.87 -9.55
C ALA A 119 -9.91 -16.67 -9.12
N LYS A 120 -9.29 -15.51 -8.87
CA LYS A 120 -10.00 -14.26 -8.54
C LYS A 120 -10.86 -13.79 -9.72
N SER A 121 -10.32 -13.82 -10.94
CA SER A 121 -11.03 -13.44 -12.18
C SER A 121 -12.17 -14.39 -12.56
N ASP A 122 -12.06 -15.67 -12.22
CA ASP A 122 -13.12 -16.66 -12.37
C ASP A 122 -14.19 -16.56 -11.28
N ARG A 123 -13.96 -15.71 -10.26
CA ARG A 123 -14.75 -15.66 -9.03
C ARG A 123 -14.87 -17.03 -8.36
N ASN A 124 -13.80 -17.82 -8.44
CA ASN A 124 -13.70 -19.11 -7.78
C ASN A 124 -13.16 -18.91 -6.36
N LEU A 125 -14.07 -18.70 -5.41
CA LEU A 125 -13.74 -18.34 -4.03
C LEU A 125 -12.86 -19.40 -3.35
N ASP A 126 -13.20 -20.68 -3.48
CA ASP A 126 -12.46 -21.74 -2.82
C ASP A 126 -11.05 -21.90 -3.40
N ARG A 127 -10.91 -21.74 -4.71
CA ARG A 127 -9.60 -21.73 -5.37
C ARG A 127 -8.80 -20.48 -5.02
N GLN A 128 -9.39 -19.28 -4.98
CA GLN A 128 -8.66 -18.08 -4.58
C GLN A 128 -8.16 -18.22 -3.13
N MET A 129 -9.04 -18.67 -2.24
CA MET A 129 -8.69 -18.77 -0.82
C MET A 129 -7.70 -19.90 -0.52
N SER A 130 -7.49 -20.86 -1.42
CA SER A 130 -6.46 -21.91 -1.23
C SER A 130 -5.02 -21.38 -1.36
N TYR A 131 -4.83 -20.21 -1.97
CA TYR A 131 -3.53 -19.53 -2.05
C TYR A 131 -3.12 -18.88 -0.73
N PHE A 132 -4.04 -18.70 0.22
CA PHE A 132 -3.75 -18.10 1.52
C PHE A 132 -3.51 -19.16 2.60
N SER A 133 -2.61 -18.85 3.52
CA SER A 133 -2.37 -19.69 4.68
C SER A 133 -3.56 -19.60 5.63
N ARG A 134 -3.99 -20.77 6.14
CA ARG A 134 -5.08 -20.86 7.11
C ARG A 134 -4.61 -20.64 8.54
N GLU A 135 -3.33 -20.92 8.80
CA GLU A 135 -2.73 -20.85 10.13
C GLU A 135 -2.29 -19.42 10.48
N ARG A 136 -1.72 -18.72 9.49
CA ARG A 136 -1.18 -17.37 9.63
C ARG A 136 -1.76 -16.51 8.53
N PHE A 137 -2.62 -15.55 8.88
CA PHE A 137 -3.33 -14.78 7.87
C PHE A 137 -3.37 -13.30 8.25
N THR A 138 -3.02 -12.44 7.32
CA THR A 138 -3.30 -11.01 7.36
C THR A 138 -3.56 -10.51 5.96
N TYR A 139 -4.69 -9.84 5.76
CA TYR A 139 -4.95 -9.03 4.58
C TYR A 139 -5.32 -7.63 5.05
N ILE A 140 -4.70 -6.60 4.48
CA ILE A 140 -4.97 -5.19 4.79
C ILE A 140 -5.09 -4.41 3.50
N ASP A 141 -6.11 -3.57 3.38
CA ASP A 141 -6.12 -2.48 2.43
C ASP A 141 -5.58 -1.22 3.15
N ALA A 142 -4.39 -0.77 2.76
CA ALA A 142 -3.71 0.35 3.41
C ALA A 142 -4.35 1.72 3.11
N ILE A 143 -5.30 1.77 2.19
CA ILE A 143 -5.95 2.98 1.69
C ILE A 143 -7.31 3.19 2.34
N LEU A 144 -8.02 2.09 2.61
CA LEU A 144 -9.32 2.09 3.29
C LEU A 144 -9.23 1.70 4.77
N GLY A 145 -8.12 1.11 5.21
CA GLY A 145 -7.97 0.59 6.58
C GLY A 145 -8.71 -0.73 6.82
N TRP A 146 -9.33 -1.30 5.77
CA TRP A 146 -9.94 -2.62 5.84
C TRP A 146 -8.89 -3.66 6.20
N HIS A 147 -9.26 -4.57 7.09
CA HIS A 147 -8.32 -5.59 7.56
C HIS A 147 -9.03 -6.88 7.96
N TRP A 148 -8.35 -7.99 7.69
CA TRP A 148 -8.79 -9.33 8.07
C TRP A 148 -7.58 -10.07 8.65
N TYR A 149 -7.70 -10.51 9.91
CA TYR A 149 -6.66 -11.26 10.61
C TYR A 149 -6.92 -12.77 10.63
N THR A 150 -8.03 -13.21 10.03
CA THR A 150 -8.33 -14.63 9.87
C THR A 150 -8.73 -14.93 8.43
N TRP A 151 -8.33 -16.13 7.99
CA TRP A 151 -8.69 -16.65 6.67
C TRP A 151 -10.21 -16.69 6.47
N GLN A 152 -10.95 -17.04 7.54
CA GLN A 152 -12.41 -17.18 7.48
C GLN A 152 -13.11 -15.82 7.31
N ASP A 153 -12.62 -14.76 7.96
CA ASP A 153 -13.21 -13.43 7.83
C ASP A 153 -13.02 -12.89 6.41
N MET A 154 -11.83 -13.06 5.82
CA MET A 154 -11.57 -12.66 4.43
C MET A 154 -12.45 -13.46 3.46
N ARG A 155 -12.51 -14.79 3.63
CA ARG A 155 -13.38 -15.63 2.80
C ARG A 155 -14.84 -15.18 2.89
N THR A 156 -15.31 -14.83 4.07
CA THR A 156 -16.69 -14.36 4.31
C THR A 156 -16.94 -13.02 3.61
N ALA A 157 -16.00 -12.09 3.68
CA ALA A 157 -16.08 -10.81 2.98
C ALA A 157 -16.14 -11.00 1.45
N LEU A 158 -15.22 -11.79 0.88
CA LEU A 158 -15.20 -12.08 -0.55
C LEU A 158 -16.47 -12.79 -1.03
N ALA A 159 -17.01 -13.74 -0.25
CA ALA A 159 -18.28 -14.39 -0.55
C ALA A 159 -19.45 -13.39 -0.70
N GLY A 160 -19.41 -12.29 0.05
CA GLY A 160 -20.38 -11.21 -0.05
C GLY A 160 -20.21 -10.31 -1.28
N TRP A 161 -18.96 -10.12 -1.75
CA TRP A 161 -18.65 -9.22 -2.87
C TRP A 161 -18.71 -9.90 -4.24
N TYR A 162 -18.30 -11.16 -4.34
CA TYR A 162 -18.26 -11.88 -5.62
C TYR A 162 -19.59 -11.84 -6.40
N PRO A 163 -20.77 -11.99 -5.75
CA PRO A 163 -22.04 -11.88 -6.45
C PRO A 163 -22.36 -10.48 -6.99
N THR A 164 -21.74 -9.43 -6.44
CA THR A 164 -21.98 -8.04 -6.86
C THR A 164 -21.05 -7.57 -7.97
N TRP A 165 -19.96 -8.30 -8.22
CA TRP A 165 -19.01 -7.94 -9.27
C TRP A 165 -19.60 -8.17 -10.68
N PRO A 166 -19.31 -7.27 -11.64
CA PRO A 166 -19.66 -7.49 -13.04
C PRO A 166 -19.16 -8.84 -13.55
N LYS A 167 -19.95 -9.48 -14.42
CA LYS A 167 -19.62 -10.80 -14.97
C LYS A 167 -18.26 -10.83 -15.67
N ASP A 168 -17.92 -9.73 -16.34
CA ASP A 168 -16.70 -9.59 -17.13
C ASP A 168 -15.58 -8.88 -16.35
N SER A 169 -15.76 -8.68 -15.03
CA SER A 169 -14.70 -8.14 -14.19
C SER A 169 -13.49 -9.08 -14.14
N LYS A 170 -12.29 -8.49 -14.16
CA LYS A 170 -11.02 -9.20 -14.14
C LYS A 170 -10.08 -8.56 -13.14
N CYS A 171 -9.25 -9.41 -12.54
CA CYS A 171 -8.10 -9.00 -11.77
C CYS A 171 -6.84 -9.65 -12.36
N TYR A 172 -5.84 -8.86 -12.70
CA TYR A 172 -4.65 -9.36 -13.40
C TYR A 172 -3.38 -8.58 -13.01
N PRO A 173 -2.23 -9.26 -12.93
CA PRO A 173 -0.96 -8.59 -12.66
C PRO A 173 -0.46 -7.88 -13.91
N THR A 174 0.26 -6.78 -13.71
CA THR A 174 1.00 -6.05 -14.73
C THR A 174 2.51 -6.13 -14.50
N ARG A 175 2.95 -6.30 -13.24
CA ARG A 175 4.35 -6.59 -12.88
C ARG A 175 4.40 -7.49 -11.64
N ILE A 176 5.39 -8.39 -11.60
CA ILE A 176 5.65 -9.28 -10.46
C ILE A 176 7.12 -9.09 -10.07
N LEU A 177 7.36 -8.63 -8.84
CA LEU A 177 8.69 -8.23 -8.36
C LEU A 177 9.03 -8.97 -7.07
N GLY A 178 9.99 -9.91 -7.12
CA GLY A 178 10.40 -10.71 -5.97
C GLY A 178 10.30 -12.22 -6.21
N ASP A 179 10.14 -12.98 -5.14
CA ASP A 179 10.21 -14.44 -5.15
C ASP A 179 9.14 -15.10 -4.29
N ALA A 180 9.19 -16.42 -4.20
CA ALA A 180 8.27 -17.22 -3.39
C ALA A 180 8.43 -17.03 -1.86
N THR A 181 9.27 -16.10 -1.39
CA THR A 181 9.38 -15.70 0.02
C THR A 181 8.67 -14.38 0.28
N SER A 182 8.89 -13.38 -0.57
CA SER A 182 8.15 -12.13 -0.55
C SER A 182 8.21 -11.38 -1.87
N ALA A 183 7.18 -10.60 -2.15
CA ALA A 183 7.05 -9.88 -3.42
C ALA A 183 6.24 -8.60 -3.31
N ILE A 184 6.44 -7.72 -4.29
CA ILE A 184 5.48 -6.67 -4.64
C ILE A 184 4.76 -7.11 -5.91
N LEU A 185 3.44 -7.23 -5.83
CA LEU A 185 2.58 -7.52 -6.97
C LEU A 185 1.95 -6.22 -7.44
N VAL A 186 2.23 -5.81 -8.67
CA VAL A 186 1.53 -4.70 -9.32
C VAL A 186 0.40 -5.29 -10.15
N PHE A 187 -0.84 -4.93 -9.83
CA PHE A 187 -2.00 -5.55 -10.46
C PHE A 187 -3.16 -4.59 -10.60
N THR A 188 -4.12 -4.99 -11.42
CA THR A 188 -5.29 -4.19 -11.77
C THR A 188 -6.55 -4.96 -11.44
N ASP A 189 -7.47 -4.33 -10.70
CA ASP A 189 -8.87 -4.72 -10.62
C ASP A 189 -9.70 -3.87 -11.58
N THR A 190 -10.46 -4.49 -12.48
CA THR A 190 -11.30 -3.77 -13.43
C THR A 190 -12.42 -2.99 -12.74
N PRO A 191 -12.98 -1.94 -13.40
CA PRO A 191 -14.16 -1.23 -12.92
C PRO A 191 -15.29 -2.15 -12.46
N GLY A 192 -15.92 -1.79 -11.34
CA GLY A 192 -17.06 -2.49 -10.74
C GLY A 192 -16.69 -3.57 -9.72
N MET A 193 -15.43 -4.00 -9.59
CA MET A 193 -15.04 -4.92 -8.52
C MET A 193 -15.09 -4.24 -7.14
N PHE A 194 -14.48 -3.07 -7.03
CA PHE A 194 -14.38 -2.33 -5.76
C PHE A 194 -14.93 -0.89 -5.87
N GLY A 195 -15.85 -0.69 -6.82
CA GLY A 195 -16.51 0.59 -7.11
C GLY A 195 -16.32 1.00 -8.58
N PRO A 196 -16.64 2.26 -8.94
CA PRO A 196 -16.77 2.66 -10.34
C PRO A 196 -15.45 2.74 -11.11
N GLY A 197 -14.32 2.92 -10.44
CA GLY A 197 -12.99 3.04 -11.05
C GLY A 197 -12.26 1.71 -11.19
N GLN A 198 -11.27 1.68 -12.09
CA GLN A 198 -10.23 0.65 -12.11
C GLN A 198 -9.34 0.84 -10.88
N VAL A 199 -8.94 -0.21 -10.15
CA VAL A 199 -7.95 -0.07 -9.07
C VAL A 199 -6.60 -0.58 -9.56
N ARG A 200 -5.55 0.22 -9.41
CA ARG A 200 -4.16 -0.18 -9.70
C ARG A 200 -3.43 -0.35 -8.38
N ASN A 201 -3.29 -1.60 -7.97
CA ASN A 201 -2.76 -1.98 -6.67
C ASN A 201 -1.29 -2.32 -6.73
N PHE A 202 -0.63 -2.05 -5.61
CA PHE A 202 0.70 -2.51 -5.26
C PHE A 202 0.54 -3.32 -3.98
N GLY A 203 0.49 -4.64 -4.12
CA GLY A 203 0.34 -5.58 -3.02
C GLY A 203 1.71 -5.98 -2.46
N ALA A 204 1.99 -5.66 -1.20
CA ALA A 204 3.12 -6.19 -0.45
C ALA A 204 2.75 -7.57 0.10
N VAL A 205 3.39 -8.64 -0.39
CA VAL A 205 3.01 -10.03 -0.13
C VAL A 205 4.16 -10.81 0.50
N ASN A 206 3.85 -11.56 1.57
CA ASN A 206 4.76 -12.53 2.18
C ASN A 206 4.14 -13.92 2.13
N PHE A 207 4.97 -14.92 1.88
CA PHE A 207 4.57 -16.31 1.76
C PHE A 207 5.12 -17.15 2.92
N ASP A 208 4.33 -18.13 3.36
CA ASP A 208 4.79 -19.15 4.29
C ASP A 208 5.70 -20.18 3.58
N ARG A 209 6.31 -21.09 4.35
CA ARG A 209 7.17 -22.16 3.82
C ARG A 209 6.50 -23.11 2.82
N HIS A 210 5.17 -23.07 2.70
CA HIS A 210 4.39 -23.86 1.76
C HIS A 210 3.97 -23.03 0.53
N GLY A 211 4.52 -21.83 0.38
CA GLY A 211 4.20 -20.91 -0.70
C GLY A 211 2.82 -20.29 -0.58
N ARG A 212 2.16 -20.33 0.58
CA ARG A 212 0.83 -19.71 0.77
C ARG A 212 1.01 -18.30 1.30
N VAL A 213 0.16 -17.38 0.85
CA VAL A 213 0.16 -16.01 1.35
C VAL A 213 -0.21 -15.98 2.84
N GLU A 214 0.70 -15.50 3.68
CA GLU A 214 0.44 -15.28 5.11
C GLU A 214 0.20 -13.79 5.45
N ARG A 215 0.68 -12.88 4.59
CA ARG A 215 0.44 -11.44 4.70
C ARG A 215 0.29 -10.81 3.32
N TRP A 216 -0.72 -9.97 3.15
CA TRP A 216 -0.97 -9.15 1.96
C TRP A 216 -1.38 -7.74 2.39
N VAL A 217 -0.71 -6.71 1.88
CA VAL A 217 -1.10 -5.31 2.10
C VAL A 217 -1.22 -4.56 0.78
N ASP A 218 -2.41 -4.07 0.47
CA ASP A 218 -2.69 -3.33 -0.76
C ASP A 218 -2.51 -1.82 -0.60
N TYR A 219 -1.79 -1.24 -1.56
CA TYR A 219 -1.61 0.19 -1.72
C TYR A 219 -2.08 0.62 -3.11
N TRP A 220 -2.79 1.74 -3.18
CA TRP A 220 -3.33 2.27 -4.43
C TRP A 220 -3.71 3.75 -4.28
N ASP A 221 -4.02 4.42 -5.40
CA ASP A 221 -4.48 5.81 -5.41
C ASP A 221 -6.02 5.89 -5.42
N ALA A 222 -6.61 6.43 -4.35
CA ALA A 222 -8.06 6.52 -4.23
C ALA A 222 -8.72 7.67 -4.99
N ARG A 223 -7.95 8.59 -5.58
CA ARG A 223 -8.55 9.77 -6.27
C ARG A 223 -9.49 9.41 -7.40
N GLN A 224 -9.31 8.25 -8.04
CA GLN A 224 -10.22 7.76 -9.09
C GLN A 224 -11.64 7.43 -8.58
N PHE A 225 -11.85 7.37 -7.27
CA PHE A 225 -13.17 7.22 -6.63
C PHE A 225 -13.72 8.56 -6.10
N GLY A 226 -12.94 9.64 -6.20
CA GLY A 226 -13.20 10.91 -5.55
C GLY A 226 -12.92 10.88 -4.04
N VAL A 227 -12.46 12.00 -3.50
CA VAL A 227 -12.09 12.12 -2.07
C VAL A 227 -13.28 11.80 -1.16
N THR A 228 -14.47 12.30 -1.48
CA THR A 228 -15.70 12.02 -0.71
C THR A 228 -16.05 10.53 -0.69
N GLY A 229 -15.97 9.86 -1.84
CA GLY A 229 -16.26 8.43 -1.94
C GLY A 229 -15.26 7.60 -1.14
N TRP A 230 -13.97 7.92 -1.25
CA TRP A 230 -12.93 7.30 -0.45
C TRP A 230 -13.14 7.50 1.07
N GLN A 231 -13.53 8.69 1.52
CA GLN A 231 -13.81 8.96 2.94
C GLN A 231 -14.99 8.17 3.49
N GLN A 232 -15.98 7.83 2.66
CA GLN A 232 -17.14 7.03 3.08
C GLN A 232 -16.79 5.56 3.28
N GLU A 233 -15.81 5.04 2.54
CA GLU A 233 -15.41 3.63 2.59
C GLU A 233 -14.31 3.34 3.63
N GLN A 234 -13.67 4.37 4.16
CA GLN A 234 -12.62 4.23 5.17
C GLN A 234 -13.16 3.68 6.49
N GLU A 235 -12.36 2.82 7.11
CA GLU A 235 -12.55 2.50 8.52
C GLU A 235 -12.42 3.78 9.38
N PRO A 236 -13.26 3.96 10.39
CA PRO A 236 -13.08 5.02 11.37
C PRO A 236 -11.68 4.94 12.00
N SER A 237 -11.09 6.09 12.35
CA SER A 237 -9.72 6.15 12.91
C SER A 237 -9.49 5.24 14.11
N ALA A 238 -10.53 4.97 14.91
CA ALA A 238 -10.47 4.07 16.06
C ALA A 238 -10.38 2.57 15.68
N GLN A 239 -10.79 2.20 14.46
CA GLN A 239 -10.72 0.85 13.91
C GLN A 239 -9.54 0.68 12.94
N TRP A 240 -8.87 1.77 12.58
CA TRP A 240 -7.73 1.71 11.67
C TRP A 240 -6.58 0.86 12.25
N PRO A 241 -6.00 -0.06 11.46
CA PRO A 241 -4.92 -0.91 11.94
C PRO A 241 -3.67 -0.09 12.29
N SER A 242 -3.23 -0.18 13.56
CA SER A 242 -2.08 0.54 14.10
C SER A 242 -0.74 -0.01 13.60
N ASP A 243 -0.69 -1.30 13.28
CA ASP A 243 0.40 -1.95 12.56
C ASP A 243 -0.13 -2.67 11.32
N PHE A 244 0.77 -3.03 10.40
CA PHE A 244 0.42 -3.84 9.23
C PHE A 244 0.94 -5.27 9.37
N ARG A 245 1.07 -5.79 10.61
CA ARG A 245 1.54 -7.15 10.94
C ARG A 245 2.87 -7.60 10.32
N GLN A 246 3.72 -6.67 9.88
CA GLN A 246 5.04 -6.99 9.33
C GLN A 246 5.94 -7.72 10.34
N SER A 247 5.74 -7.48 11.65
CA SER A 247 6.45 -8.18 12.72
C SER A 247 6.12 -9.68 12.80
N THR A 248 4.99 -10.11 12.23
CA THR A 248 4.61 -11.52 12.22
C THR A 248 5.42 -12.29 11.19
N VAL A 249 5.67 -11.72 10.01
CA VAL A 249 6.37 -12.40 8.91
C VAL A 249 7.90 -12.29 9.00
N GLY A 250 8.41 -11.33 9.77
CA GLY A 250 9.85 -11.13 9.94
C GLY A 250 10.52 -10.52 8.71
N GLU A 251 11.84 -10.61 8.65
CA GLU A 251 12.63 -10.16 7.50
C GLU A 251 12.72 -11.28 6.46
N THR A 252 12.22 -11.04 5.26
CA THR A 252 12.17 -12.03 4.17
C THR A 252 12.83 -11.54 2.89
N ALA A 253 13.28 -10.27 2.83
CA ALA A 253 13.87 -9.73 1.64
C ALA A 253 15.33 -10.17 1.48
N ALA A 254 15.76 -10.30 0.23
CA ALA A 254 17.14 -10.66 -0.06
C ALA A 254 18.14 -9.60 0.42
N PRO A 255 19.38 -9.98 0.81
CA PRO A 255 20.36 -9.05 1.37
C PRO A 255 20.69 -7.84 0.48
N LEU A 256 20.69 -8.00 -0.85
CA LEU A 256 20.90 -6.87 -1.78
C LEU A 256 19.75 -5.87 -1.70
N MET A 257 18.50 -6.33 -1.80
CA MET A 257 17.32 -5.47 -1.71
C MET A 257 17.29 -4.69 -0.40
N ARG A 258 17.57 -5.35 0.72
CA ARG A 258 17.65 -4.70 2.04
C ARG A 258 18.69 -3.59 2.08
N ARG A 259 19.87 -3.84 1.50
CA ARG A 259 20.94 -2.83 1.42
C ARG A 259 20.52 -1.64 0.57
N VAL A 260 20.02 -1.88 -0.65
CA VAL A 260 19.59 -0.81 -1.56
C VAL A 260 18.48 0.03 -0.92
N VAL A 261 17.48 -0.61 -0.31
CA VAL A 261 16.40 0.10 0.40
C VAL A 261 16.94 0.92 1.58
N ALA A 262 17.83 0.36 2.39
CA ALA A 262 18.40 1.07 3.53
C ALA A 262 19.19 2.31 3.10
N GLU A 263 20.01 2.18 2.06
CA GLU A 263 20.80 3.29 1.50
C GLU A 263 19.89 4.35 0.85
N LEU A 264 18.92 3.93 0.04
CA LEU A 264 17.96 4.83 -0.61
C LEU A 264 17.13 5.58 0.42
N ALA A 265 16.51 4.89 1.36
CA ALA A 265 15.68 5.50 2.38
C ALA A 265 16.49 6.44 3.29
N THR A 266 17.76 6.12 3.57
CA THR A 266 18.65 7.02 4.31
C THR A 266 18.94 8.30 3.53
N ALA A 267 19.28 8.18 2.25
CA ALA A 267 19.52 9.33 1.38
C ALA A 267 18.28 10.22 1.23
N LEU A 268 17.11 9.63 0.94
CA LEU A 268 15.85 10.36 0.81
C LEU A 268 15.42 11.02 2.13
N ARG A 269 15.59 10.34 3.26
CA ARG A 269 15.30 10.92 4.59
C ARG A 269 16.19 12.13 4.89
N ALA A 270 17.46 12.07 4.51
CA ALA A 270 18.42 13.15 4.69
C ALA A 270 18.30 14.27 3.65
N GLY A 271 17.51 14.08 2.59
CA GLY A 271 17.50 14.99 1.43
C GLY A 271 18.79 14.96 0.61
N ASP A 272 19.63 13.92 0.78
CA ASP A 272 20.88 13.74 0.04
C ASP A 272 20.59 13.10 -1.33
N ILE A 273 20.07 13.93 -2.24
CA ILE A 273 19.77 13.49 -3.61
C ILE A 273 21.00 12.93 -4.33
N PRO A 274 22.21 13.54 -4.24
CA PRO A 274 23.42 12.95 -4.80
C PRO A 274 23.70 11.52 -4.29
N ALA A 275 23.44 11.22 -3.01
CA ALA A 275 23.55 9.86 -2.49
C ALA A 275 22.52 8.91 -3.06
N ALA A 276 21.25 9.33 -3.15
CA ALA A 276 20.22 8.51 -3.78
C ALA A 276 20.59 8.17 -5.23
N MET A 277 21.10 9.14 -5.99
CA MET A 277 21.44 8.95 -7.42
C MET A 277 22.61 7.99 -7.66
N ARG A 278 23.47 7.74 -6.67
CA ARG A 278 24.49 6.68 -6.80
C ARG A 278 23.90 5.28 -6.92
N LEU A 279 22.64 5.10 -6.48
CA LEU A 279 21.93 3.83 -6.54
C LEU A 279 21.21 3.61 -7.87
N PHE A 280 20.99 4.65 -8.67
CA PHE A 280 20.24 4.55 -9.93
C PHE A 280 21.15 4.15 -11.09
N SER A 281 20.63 3.32 -11.99
CA SER A 281 21.23 3.06 -13.30
C SER A 281 21.14 4.31 -14.18
N THR A 282 21.94 4.39 -15.24
CA THR A 282 22.03 5.58 -16.09
C THR A 282 20.68 5.91 -16.77
N ASP A 283 19.98 4.88 -17.24
CA ASP A 283 18.73 4.99 -18.00
C ASP A 283 17.50 4.68 -17.13
N ALA A 284 17.65 4.82 -15.81
CA ALA A 284 16.60 4.46 -14.88
C ALA A 284 15.29 5.23 -15.13
N VAL A 285 14.18 4.61 -14.74
CA VAL A 285 12.83 5.17 -14.79
C VAL A 285 12.34 5.45 -13.38
N TYR A 286 11.80 6.64 -13.16
CA TYR A 286 11.13 7.02 -11.93
C TYR A 286 9.66 7.28 -12.22
N GLU A 287 8.79 6.68 -11.42
CA GLU A 287 7.34 6.83 -11.51
C GLU A 287 6.77 7.26 -10.15
N ASP A 288 5.88 8.25 -10.16
CA ASP A 288 4.97 8.52 -9.04
C ASP A 288 3.53 8.33 -9.55
N VAL A 289 2.88 7.27 -9.05
CA VAL A 289 1.57 6.84 -9.56
C VAL A 289 0.48 7.90 -9.29
N PRO A 290 0.34 8.44 -8.06
CA PRO A 290 -0.63 9.51 -7.82
C PRO A 290 -0.35 10.79 -8.62
N ALA A 291 0.89 11.18 -8.84
CA ALA A 291 1.17 12.37 -9.64
C ALA A 291 1.03 12.12 -11.15
N HIS A 292 0.90 10.87 -11.60
CA HIS A 292 0.96 10.46 -13.01
C HIS A 292 2.23 10.96 -13.71
N ILE A 293 3.35 10.92 -13.00
CA ILE A 293 4.64 11.38 -13.50
C ILE A 293 5.51 10.17 -13.82
N GLN A 294 6.15 10.21 -14.99
CA GLN A 294 7.25 9.32 -15.36
C GLN A 294 8.44 10.17 -15.82
N ILE A 295 9.61 9.90 -15.26
CA ILE A 295 10.86 10.60 -15.57
C ILE A 295 11.90 9.55 -15.93
N THR A 296 12.60 9.76 -17.03
CA THR A 296 13.58 8.82 -17.56
C THR A 296 14.98 9.42 -17.51
N SER A 297 15.99 8.56 -17.33
CA SER A 297 17.39 8.90 -17.09
C SER A 297 17.71 9.41 -15.69
N ARG A 298 18.89 9.03 -15.20
CA ARG A 298 19.40 9.42 -13.88
C ARG A 298 19.50 10.94 -13.70
N THR A 299 19.90 11.67 -14.75
CA THR A 299 20.09 13.13 -14.68
C THR A 299 18.77 13.87 -14.51
N SER A 300 17.74 13.47 -15.25
CA SER A 300 16.39 14.04 -15.12
C SER A 300 15.76 13.68 -13.77
N ILE A 301 15.94 12.43 -13.31
CA ILE A 301 15.50 12.01 -11.96
C ILE A 301 16.19 12.85 -10.88
N GLN A 302 17.51 13.07 -10.98
CA GLN A 302 18.24 13.92 -10.03
C GLN A 302 17.68 15.34 -10.00
N THR A 303 17.44 15.93 -11.17
CA THR A 303 16.91 17.28 -11.31
C THR A 303 15.53 17.38 -10.67
N PHE A 304 14.65 16.42 -10.96
CA PHE A 304 13.32 16.35 -10.38
C PHE A 304 13.36 16.20 -8.86
N LEU A 305 14.08 15.22 -8.33
CA LEU A 305 14.15 14.97 -6.89
C LEU A 305 14.73 16.17 -6.13
N THR A 306 15.71 16.87 -6.71
CA THR A 306 16.25 18.10 -6.13
C THR A 306 15.18 19.20 -6.03
N LYS A 307 14.34 19.35 -7.06
CA LYS A 307 13.25 20.33 -7.11
C LYS A 307 12.05 19.96 -6.24
N ALA A 308 11.73 18.66 -6.17
CA ALA A 308 10.50 18.12 -5.59
C ALA A 308 10.66 17.59 -4.17
N ALA A 309 11.88 17.48 -3.63
CA ALA A 309 12.15 16.88 -2.31
C ALA A 309 11.23 17.38 -1.18
N SER A 310 10.84 18.65 -1.19
CA SER A 310 9.97 19.24 -0.16
C SER A 310 8.49 18.89 -0.28
N VAL A 311 8.05 18.35 -1.42
CA VAL A 311 6.64 17.99 -1.67
C VAL A 311 6.43 16.47 -1.77
N LEU A 312 7.50 15.68 -1.98
CA LEU A 312 7.41 14.22 -2.03
C LEU A 312 7.13 13.64 -0.62
N PRO A 313 6.04 12.86 -0.43
CA PRO A 313 5.64 12.40 0.90
C PRO A 313 6.57 11.34 1.50
N TYR A 314 7.42 10.73 0.67
CA TYR A 314 8.42 9.72 1.04
C TYR A 314 9.86 10.28 1.08
N VAL A 315 10.03 11.61 1.11
CA VAL A 315 11.32 12.28 1.27
C VAL A 315 11.31 13.15 2.53
N GLY A 316 12.44 13.25 3.23
CA GLY A 316 12.61 14.09 4.42
C GLY A 316 12.62 13.34 5.77
N ALA A 317 12.97 14.07 6.83
CA ALA A 317 13.34 13.49 8.14
C ALA A 317 12.25 12.65 8.83
N GLY A 318 10.98 12.89 8.52
CA GLY A 318 9.85 12.16 9.08
C GLY A 318 9.63 10.77 8.48
N THR A 319 10.38 10.37 7.45
CA THR A 319 10.11 9.14 6.71
C THR A 319 10.81 7.92 7.33
N GLY A 320 10.17 6.76 7.25
CA GLY A 320 10.65 5.50 7.82
C GLY A 320 10.37 4.32 6.89
N VAL A 321 11.27 3.34 6.89
CA VAL A 321 11.01 2.03 6.28
C VAL A 321 10.19 1.20 7.26
N ARG A 322 9.06 0.66 6.79
CA ARG A 322 8.21 -0.24 7.58
C ARG A 322 8.58 -1.70 7.36
N HIS A 323 8.69 -2.11 6.11
CA HIS A 323 8.90 -3.51 5.71
C HIS A 323 9.59 -3.57 4.35
N VAL A 324 10.54 -4.48 4.19
CA VAL A 324 11.26 -4.69 2.93
C VAL A 324 10.84 -6.03 2.35
N LEU A 325 10.63 -6.10 1.03
CA LEU A 325 10.17 -7.28 0.32
C LEU A 325 11.01 -7.53 -0.93
N GLY A 326 11.02 -8.79 -1.38
CA GLY A 326 11.54 -9.18 -2.68
C GLY A 326 12.90 -9.87 -2.66
N ASN A 327 13.37 -10.18 -3.87
CA ASN A 327 14.60 -10.89 -4.12
C ASN A 327 15.73 -9.91 -4.51
N ASP A 328 16.85 -10.42 -5.03
CA ASP A 328 18.00 -9.61 -5.40
C ASP A 328 17.76 -8.68 -6.62
N THR A 329 16.68 -8.89 -7.39
CA THR A 329 16.39 -8.14 -8.62
C THR A 329 15.10 -7.33 -8.56
N GLY A 330 14.08 -7.78 -7.83
CA GLY A 330 12.76 -7.17 -7.80
C GLY A 330 12.17 -7.19 -6.40
N GLY A 331 11.53 -6.10 -6.00
CA GLY A 331 10.95 -5.98 -4.69
C GLY A 331 10.66 -4.53 -4.34
N GLY A 332 10.94 -4.15 -3.10
CA GLY A 332 10.84 -2.78 -2.65
C GLY A 332 10.53 -2.68 -1.16
N TYR A 333 9.81 -1.63 -0.77
CA TYR A 333 9.52 -1.39 0.64
C TYR A 333 8.24 -0.60 0.89
N GLU A 334 7.58 -0.96 1.99
CA GLU A 334 6.53 -0.16 2.60
C GLU A 334 7.17 0.95 3.44
N TRP A 335 6.60 2.14 3.42
CA TRP A 335 7.11 3.28 4.17
C TRP A 335 6.04 4.01 4.98
N THR A 336 6.50 4.80 5.94
CA THR A 336 5.72 5.73 6.76
C THR A 336 6.30 7.13 6.69
N ALA A 337 5.47 8.14 6.91
CA ALA A 337 5.91 9.52 7.06
C ALA A 337 5.22 10.16 8.27
N ALA A 338 5.99 10.39 9.33
CA ALA A 338 5.53 11.16 10.49
C ALA A 338 5.33 12.63 10.09
N ASN A 339 4.25 13.23 10.56
CA ASN A 339 3.90 14.64 10.30
C ASN A 339 3.65 14.99 8.83
N SER A 340 3.41 13.99 7.97
CA SER A 340 2.97 14.17 6.58
C SER A 340 1.44 13.98 6.49
N PRO A 341 0.72 14.75 5.65
CA PRO A 341 -0.68 14.46 5.34
C PRO A 341 -0.84 13.09 4.66
N VAL A 342 0.22 12.59 4.03
CA VAL A 342 0.28 11.24 3.44
C VAL A 342 1.10 10.35 4.39
N PRO A 343 0.47 9.58 5.29
CA PRO A 343 1.18 8.91 6.38
C PRO A 343 1.96 7.67 5.96
N ARG A 344 1.69 7.12 4.77
CA ARG A 344 2.22 5.84 4.31
C ARG A 344 2.11 5.65 2.80
N GLY A 345 2.91 4.72 2.30
CA GLY A 345 2.83 4.21 0.93
C GLY A 345 3.75 3.01 0.75
N ILE A 346 4.00 2.68 -0.51
CA ILE A 346 4.91 1.63 -0.94
C ILE A 346 5.76 2.13 -2.11
N THR A 347 6.98 1.63 -2.20
CA THR A 347 7.89 1.89 -3.31
C THR A 347 8.34 0.55 -3.88
N ALA A 348 8.07 0.32 -5.15
CA ALA A 348 8.58 -0.80 -5.91
C ALA A 348 9.93 -0.46 -6.54
N LEU A 349 10.86 -1.41 -6.52
CA LEU A 349 12.21 -1.31 -7.07
C LEU A 349 12.48 -2.50 -7.99
N GLU A 350 12.96 -2.18 -9.18
CA GLU A 350 13.52 -3.11 -10.18
C GLU A 350 15.02 -2.79 -10.28
N LEU A 351 15.86 -3.80 -10.06
CA LEU A 351 17.31 -3.67 -10.00
C LEU A 351 17.96 -4.36 -11.21
N ASP A 352 18.89 -3.65 -11.84
CA ASP A 352 19.71 -4.18 -12.92
C ASP A 352 20.69 -5.29 -12.42
N PRO A 353 21.39 -6.00 -13.33
CA PRO A 353 22.34 -7.04 -12.95
C PRO A 353 23.52 -6.56 -12.07
N TRP A 354 23.73 -5.25 -11.92
CA TRP A 354 24.73 -4.65 -11.05
C TRP A 354 24.15 -4.18 -9.71
N GLY A 355 22.87 -4.45 -9.45
CA GLY A 355 22.16 -4.07 -8.24
C GLY A 355 21.82 -2.57 -8.17
N ARG A 356 21.77 -1.87 -9.31
CA ARG A 356 21.33 -0.47 -9.38
C ARG A 356 19.84 -0.42 -9.73
N ILE A 357 19.16 0.58 -9.21
CA ILE A 357 17.75 0.85 -9.47
C ILE A 357 17.60 1.26 -10.95
N GLU A 358 16.98 0.40 -11.75
CA GLU A 358 16.58 0.71 -13.13
C GLU A 358 15.13 1.16 -13.22
N ARG A 359 14.28 0.80 -12.25
CA ARG A 359 12.98 1.45 -12.06
C ARG A 359 12.65 1.62 -10.59
N LEU A 360 12.13 2.81 -10.26
CA LEU A 360 11.48 3.11 -8.99
C LEU A 360 10.04 3.54 -9.27
N THR A 361 9.07 2.88 -8.64
CA THR A 361 7.66 3.29 -8.70
C THR A 361 7.13 3.55 -7.30
N ALA A 362 6.76 4.80 -7.00
CA ALA A 362 6.17 5.19 -5.74
C ALA A 362 4.64 5.21 -5.84
N VAL A 363 3.98 4.59 -4.86
CA VAL A 363 2.52 4.58 -4.71
C VAL A 363 2.14 4.96 -3.29
N TRP A 364 1.18 5.87 -3.20
CA TRP A 364 0.57 6.35 -1.98
C TRP A 364 -0.85 6.79 -2.30
N ASN A 365 -1.66 7.06 -1.29
CA ASN A 365 -3.03 7.49 -1.55
C ASN A 365 -3.08 8.97 -1.92
N GLY A 366 -3.28 9.25 -3.22
CA GLY A 366 -3.42 10.60 -3.74
C GLY A 366 -4.58 11.38 -3.14
N ALA A 367 -5.58 10.73 -2.54
CA ALA A 367 -6.73 11.42 -1.94
C ALA A 367 -6.37 12.26 -0.70
N TYR A 368 -5.17 12.08 -0.14
CA TYR A 368 -4.61 12.97 0.88
C TYR A 368 -3.97 14.24 0.30
N ALA A 369 -3.66 14.28 -0.99
CA ALA A 369 -3.04 15.44 -1.64
C ALA A 369 -4.11 16.42 -2.14
N ASP A 370 -3.95 17.68 -1.79
CA ASP A 370 -4.73 18.76 -2.37
C ASP A 370 -4.22 19.15 -3.77
N ASN A 371 -5.00 19.99 -4.46
CA ASN A 371 -4.64 20.45 -5.80
C ASN A 371 -3.31 21.24 -5.82
N ALA A 372 -2.96 21.93 -4.73
CA ALA A 372 -1.74 22.72 -4.65
C ALA A 372 -0.51 21.81 -4.62
N MET A 373 -0.55 20.73 -3.84
CA MET A 373 0.47 19.69 -3.80
C MET A 373 0.66 19.07 -5.19
N LEU A 374 -0.43 18.61 -5.82
CA LEU A 374 -0.37 17.96 -7.13
C LEU A 374 0.13 18.91 -8.25
N THR A 375 -0.31 20.18 -8.21
CA THR A 375 0.17 21.20 -9.16
C THR A 375 1.67 21.45 -8.96
N SER A 376 2.13 21.52 -7.69
CA SER A 376 3.54 21.68 -7.38
C SER A 376 4.36 20.49 -7.91
N PHE A 377 3.89 19.25 -7.73
CA PHE A 377 4.50 18.06 -8.31
C PHE A 377 4.69 18.19 -9.83
N ALA A 378 3.61 18.49 -10.55
CA ALA A 378 3.63 18.63 -12.00
C ALA A 378 4.60 19.74 -12.45
N GLN A 379 4.61 20.88 -11.76
CA GLN A 379 5.54 21.97 -12.05
C GLN A 379 7.01 21.57 -11.82
N LYS A 380 7.30 20.79 -10.78
CA LYS A 380 8.68 20.35 -10.50
C LYS A 380 9.20 19.33 -11.51
N ALA A 381 8.32 18.62 -12.22
CA ALA A 381 8.69 17.69 -13.28
C ALA A 381 9.12 18.37 -14.60
N ILE A 382 8.86 19.66 -14.77
CA ILE A 382 9.25 20.39 -15.98
C ILE A 382 10.76 20.69 -15.97
N GLU A 383 11.44 20.28 -17.04
CA GLU A 383 12.82 20.65 -17.34
C GLU A 383 12.86 22.05 -17.98
N HIS A 384 13.86 22.85 -17.59
CA HIS A 384 14.08 24.20 -18.08
C HIS A 384 15.52 24.34 -18.56
#